data_AF-A0A1R1JQ21-F1
#
_entry.id   AF-A0A1R1JQ21-F1
#
_cell.length_a   1.000
_cell.length_b   1.000
_cell.length_c   1.000
_cell.angle_alpha   90.00
_cell.angle_beta   90.00
_cell.angle_gamma   90.00
#
_symmetry.space_group_name_H-M   'P 1'
#
loop_
_entity.id
_entity.type
_entity.pdbx_description
1 polymer ?
#
loop_
_entity_poly.entity_id
_entity_poly.type
_entity_poly.pdbx_seq_one_letter_code
_entity_poly.pdbx_strand_id
1 'polypeptide(L)'
;MGAKVSTVTSSGGARRRRGPPTDFAGPAPGRERRLDIHVFVSPDGGLATGRAWERCVWREARVLIAECPAPQLPASVESALRAIAARVARDRAWQGMGTVAFSLDDRSGVFRVICAESRPQSGAAVADFEPVAAHALEVRIDGCADRHKPCTRLLVCGATRGEALRRAYRALSEMPGPAGVDRAFLMNRIASRAYCTGLTGTRLDQAVG
;
A
#
# COMPACT_ATOMS: atom_id res chain seq x y z
N MET A 1 16.11 -14.99 21.31
CA MET A 1 16.67 -14.68 19.98
C MET A 1 16.06 -13.36 19.50
N GLY A 2 16.81 -12.26 19.60
CA GLY A 2 16.30 -10.92 19.29
C GLY A 2 16.54 -10.56 17.83
N ALA A 3 15.48 -10.22 17.09
CA ALA A 3 15.59 -9.65 15.76
C ALA A 3 16.25 -8.26 15.86
N LYS A 4 17.39 -8.07 15.18
CA LYS A 4 18.05 -6.77 15.04
C LYS A 4 17.22 -5.90 14.09
N VAL A 5 16.55 -4.90 14.64
CA VAL A 5 15.85 -3.86 13.88
C VAL A 5 16.82 -2.69 13.70
N SER A 6 17.20 -2.41 12.45
CA SER A 6 18.03 -1.25 12.11
C SER A 6 17.12 -0.13 11.60
N THR A 7 16.88 0.89 12.42
CA THR A 7 16.24 2.14 12.00
C THR A 7 17.28 3.06 11.37
N VAL A 8 17.04 3.52 10.13
CA VAL A 8 17.86 4.54 9.47
C VAL A 8 17.05 5.83 9.33
N THR A 9 17.60 6.91 9.86
CA THR A 9 17.19 8.30 9.64
C THR A 9 17.70 8.75 8.27
N SER A 10 16.80 9.11 7.35
CA SER A 10 17.17 9.68 6.05
C SER A 10 17.50 11.17 6.22
N SER A 11 18.79 11.52 6.34
CA SER A 11 19.28 12.87 6.07
C SER A 11 19.55 13.02 4.57
N GLY A 12 18.95 14.05 3.96
CA GLY A 12 19.04 14.33 2.53
C GLY A 12 20.47 14.53 2.01
N GLY A 13 20.69 14.14 0.76
CA GLY A 13 21.92 14.40 0.03
C GLY A 13 22.25 13.30 -0.97
N ALA A 14 21.73 13.40 -2.20
CA ALA A 14 22.12 12.53 -3.29
C ALA A 14 23.59 12.81 -3.70
N ARG A 15 24.52 11.96 -3.26
CA ARG A 15 25.81 11.77 -3.95
C ARG A 15 26.11 10.28 -4.08
N ARG A 16 26.37 9.88 -5.33
CA ARG A 16 26.80 8.54 -5.72
C ARG A 16 28.12 8.20 -5.03
N ARG A 17 28.06 7.44 -3.93
CA ARG A 17 29.22 6.73 -3.38
C ARG A 17 28.86 5.24 -3.31
N ARG A 18 29.53 4.44 -4.13
CA ARG A 18 29.48 2.97 -4.07
C ARG A 18 30.19 2.55 -2.78
N GLY A 19 29.41 2.28 -1.73
CA GLY A 19 29.89 1.60 -0.53
C GLY A 19 30.11 0.10 -0.79
N PRO A 20 30.69 -0.64 0.18
CA PRO A 20 30.98 -2.07 0.07
C PRO A 20 29.69 -2.86 -0.21
N PRO A 21 29.76 -4.05 -0.83
CA PRO A 21 28.57 -4.84 -1.18
C PRO A 21 27.91 -5.26 0.14
N THR A 22 26.88 -4.53 0.46
CA THR A 22 26.05 -4.72 1.62
C THR A 22 24.69 -5.04 1.05
N ASP A 23 23.96 -5.94 1.70
CA ASP A 23 22.62 -6.40 1.33
C ASP A 23 21.55 -5.27 1.41
N PHE A 24 21.95 -4.02 1.15
CA PHE A 24 21.16 -2.80 0.99
C PHE A 24 20.53 -2.68 -0.40
N ALA A 25 20.88 -3.55 -1.35
CA ALA A 25 20.08 -3.67 -2.56
C ALA A 25 18.66 -4.09 -2.13
N GLY A 26 17.67 -3.25 -2.44
CA GLY A 26 16.26 -3.62 -2.31
C GLY A 26 15.96 -4.91 -3.10
N PRO A 27 14.76 -5.49 -2.96
CA PRO A 27 14.37 -6.64 -3.75
C PRO A 27 14.69 -6.43 -5.23
N ALA A 28 15.10 -7.50 -5.90
CA ALA A 28 15.36 -7.45 -7.33
C ALA A 28 14.13 -6.85 -8.07
N PRO A 29 14.35 -6.00 -9.10
CA PRO A 29 13.25 -5.46 -9.88
C PRO A 29 12.39 -6.62 -10.42
N GLY A 30 11.06 -6.54 -10.28
CA GLY A 30 10.16 -7.66 -10.59
C GLY A 30 9.63 -8.43 -9.38
N ARG A 31 10.14 -8.18 -8.16
CA ARG A 31 9.83 -9.04 -6.98
C ARG A 31 9.36 -8.29 -5.73
N GLU A 32 9.35 -6.97 -5.79
CA GLU A 32 8.90 -6.12 -4.69
C GLU A 32 7.37 -6.08 -4.60
N ARG A 33 6.84 -6.43 -3.43
CA ARG A 33 5.48 -6.08 -3.01
C ARG A 33 5.55 -4.91 -2.04
N ARG A 34 4.63 -3.96 -2.17
CA ARG A 34 4.60 -2.76 -1.30
C ARG A 34 3.36 -2.77 -0.44
N LEU A 35 3.56 -2.75 0.87
CA LEU A 35 2.52 -2.96 1.86
C LEU A 35 2.50 -1.79 2.84
N ASP A 36 1.32 -1.29 3.18
CA ASP A 36 1.12 -0.26 4.18
C ASP A 36 0.34 -0.84 5.36
N ILE A 37 0.80 -0.50 6.57
CA ILE A 37 0.06 -0.74 7.81
C ILE A 37 -0.31 0.62 8.39
N HIS A 38 -1.60 0.88 8.51
CA HIS A 38 -2.09 2.03 9.26
C HIS A 38 -2.02 1.75 10.76
N VAL A 39 -1.54 2.74 11.51
CA VAL A 39 -1.40 2.71 12.96
C VAL A 39 -2.17 3.89 13.53
N PHE A 40 -2.92 3.66 14.58
CA PHE A 40 -3.59 4.72 15.33
C PHE A 40 -3.16 4.64 16.78
N VAL A 41 -2.74 5.77 17.32
CA VAL A 41 -2.45 5.93 18.75
C VAL A 41 -3.45 6.92 19.32
N SER A 42 -4.31 6.44 20.21
CA SER A 42 -5.33 7.26 20.87
C SER A 42 -4.71 8.17 21.94
N PRO A 43 -5.40 9.26 22.34
CA PRO A 43 -4.87 10.22 23.32
C PRO A 43 -4.56 9.61 24.70
N ASP A 44 -5.25 8.53 25.07
CA ASP A 44 -5.03 7.75 26.30
C ASP A 44 -3.85 6.75 26.18
N GLY A 45 -3.16 6.72 25.05
CA GLY A 45 -2.02 5.84 24.79
C GLY A 45 -2.39 4.46 24.25
N GLY A 46 -3.67 4.20 23.98
CA GLY A 46 -4.10 3.00 23.27
C GLY A 46 -3.51 2.94 21.86
N LEU A 47 -3.12 1.75 21.40
CA LEU A 47 -2.53 1.55 20.08
C LEU A 47 -3.28 0.47 19.31
N ALA A 48 -3.74 0.81 18.11
CA ALA A 48 -4.34 -0.12 17.16
C ALA A 48 -3.52 -0.18 15.87
N THR A 49 -3.54 -1.34 15.19
CA THR A 49 -2.99 -1.51 13.84
C THR A 49 -4.05 -2.06 12.89
N GLY A 50 -4.15 -1.48 11.70
CA GLY A 50 -5.06 -1.94 10.65
C GLY A 50 -4.54 -3.19 9.95
N ARG A 51 -5.34 -3.68 9.01
CA ARG A 51 -4.96 -4.76 8.08
C ARG A 51 -3.94 -4.26 7.05
N ALA A 52 -3.24 -5.19 6.41
CA ALA A 52 -2.28 -4.83 5.36
C ALA A 52 -2.98 -4.33 4.09
N TRP A 53 -2.60 -3.11 3.67
CA TRP A 53 -2.95 -2.55 2.37
C TRP A 53 -1.82 -2.82 1.39
N GLU A 54 -2.10 -3.48 0.27
CA GLU A 54 -1.10 -3.67 -0.78
C GLU A 54 -1.27 -2.65 -1.89
N ARG A 55 -0.19 -1.96 -2.24
CA ARG A 55 -0.11 -1.04 -3.39
C ARG A 55 0.01 -1.87 -4.66
N CYS A 56 -1.12 -2.38 -5.13
CA CYS A 56 -1.20 -3.40 -6.17
C CYS A 56 -0.74 -2.92 -7.54
N VAL A 57 -1.04 -1.68 -7.91
CA VAL A 57 -0.69 -1.12 -9.22
C VAL A 57 -0.08 0.25 -9.00
N TRP A 58 1.07 0.52 -9.60
CA TRP A 58 1.69 1.83 -9.59
C TRP A 58 2.29 2.21 -10.95
N ARG A 59 2.31 3.51 -11.25
CA ARG A 59 2.91 4.05 -12.48
C ARG A 59 3.64 5.34 -12.13
N GLU A 60 4.88 5.51 -12.61
CA GLU A 60 5.67 6.74 -12.38
C GLU A 60 5.72 7.15 -10.88
N ALA A 61 5.91 6.16 -10.00
CA ALA A 61 5.88 6.28 -8.54
C ALA A 61 4.52 6.61 -7.88
N ARG A 62 3.43 6.66 -8.64
CA ARG A 62 2.06 6.88 -8.15
C ARG A 62 1.34 5.56 -7.95
N VAL A 63 0.67 5.39 -6.82
CA VAL A 63 -0.20 4.22 -6.58
C VAL A 63 -1.53 4.48 -7.26
N LEU A 64 -1.92 3.56 -8.15
CA LEU A 64 -3.16 3.61 -8.91
C LEU A 64 -4.24 2.70 -8.32
N ILE A 65 -3.85 1.55 -7.79
CA ILE A 65 -4.76 0.62 -7.12
C ILE A 65 -4.10 0.13 -5.84
N ALA A 66 -4.83 0.23 -4.72
CA ALA A 66 -4.46 -0.37 -3.45
C ALA A 66 -5.59 -1.27 -2.93
N GLU A 67 -5.24 -2.37 -2.26
CA GLU A 67 -6.19 -3.42 -1.89
C GLU A 67 -5.99 -3.86 -0.43
N CYS A 68 -7.08 -4.08 0.29
CA CYS A 68 -7.08 -4.54 1.68
C CYS A 68 -8.16 -5.60 1.93
N PRO A 69 -7.85 -6.74 2.56
CA PRO A 69 -6.50 -7.18 2.93
C PRO A 69 -5.64 -7.45 1.69
N ALA A 70 -4.32 -7.32 1.86
CA ALA A 70 -3.33 -7.61 0.84
C ALA A 70 -3.54 -9.02 0.22
N PRO A 71 -3.77 -9.14 -1.10
CA PRO A 71 -4.06 -10.43 -1.73
C PRO A 71 -2.88 -11.39 -1.58
N GLN A 72 -3.15 -12.66 -1.30
CA GLN A 72 -2.12 -13.70 -1.16
C GLN A 72 -1.01 -13.37 -0.13
N LEU A 73 -1.28 -12.52 0.86
CA LEU A 73 -0.36 -12.30 1.97
C LEU A 73 -0.61 -13.35 3.06
N PRO A 74 0.41 -14.14 3.47
CA PRO A 74 0.23 -15.08 4.58
C PRO A 74 -0.10 -14.35 5.88
N ALA A 75 -1.05 -14.87 6.66
CA ALA A 75 -1.50 -14.26 7.91
C ALA A 75 -0.37 -14.07 8.94
N SER A 76 0.63 -14.95 8.94
CA SER A 76 1.83 -14.83 9.77
C SER A 76 2.70 -13.62 9.38
N VAL A 77 2.85 -13.36 8.09
CA VAL A 77 3.57 -12.20 7.57
C VAL A 77 2.79 -10.92 7.89
N GLU A 78 1.47 -10.90 7.65
CA GLU A 78 0.63 -9.75 8.01
C GLU A 78 0.75 -9.42 9.51
N SER A 79 0.68 -10.44 10.36
CA SER A 79 0.81 -10.28 11.81
C SER A 79 2.19 -9.74 12.22
N ALA A 80 3.27 -10.20 11.56
CA ALA A 80 4.62 -9.68 11.78
C ALA A 80 4.75 -8.21 11.36
N LEU A 81 4.21 -7.83 10.21
CA LEU A 81 4.21 -6.44 9.73
C LEU A 81 3.44 -5.52 10.68
N ARG A 82 2.27 -5.96 11.16
CA ARG A 82 1.47 -5.23 12.15
C ARG A 82 2.22 -5.05 13.47
N ALA A 83 2.86 -6.10 13.99
CA ALA A 83 3.65 -6.01 15.21
C ALA A 83 4.82 -5.01 15.08
N ILE A 84 5.47 -4.99 13.92
CA ILE A 84 6.56 -4.04 13.64
C ILE A 84 6.03 -2.62 13.50
N ALA A 85 4.91 -2.42 12.80
CA ALA A 85 4.29 -1.11 12.66
C ALA A 85 3.90 -0.53 14.05
N ALA A 86 3.31 -1.35 14.91
CA ALA A 86 3.02 -0.99 16.30
C ALA A 86 4.28 -0.59 17.06
N ARG A 87 5.38 -1.36 16.92
CA ARG A 87 6.65 -1.05 17.57
C ARG A 87 7.23 0.27 17.07
N VAL A 88 7.25 0.51 15.76
CA VAL A 88 7.72 1.77 15.17
C VAL A 88 6.94 2.96 15.72
N ALA A 89 5.62 2.85 15.85
CA ALA A 89 4.79 3.92 16.39
C ALA A 89 5.08 4.20 17.87
N ARG A 90 5.29 3.16 18.69
CA ARG A 90 5.68 3.32 20.11
C ARG A 90 7.07 3.95 20.25
N ASP A 91 8.05 3.41 19.53
CA ASP A 91 9.45 3.86 19.61
C ASP A 91 9.61 5.33 19.16
N ARG A 92 8.71 5.82 18.31
CA ARG A 92 8.67 7.21 17.83
C ARG A 92 7.66 8.09 18.57
N ALA A 93 7.02 7.58 19.62
CA ALA A 93 6.00 8.28 20.41
C ALA A 93 4.91 8.92 19.54
N TRP A 94 4.38 8.18 18.57
CA TRP A 94 3.32 8.68 17.68
C TRP A 94 2.05 9.04 18.47
N GLN A 95 1.37 10.07 17.98
CA GLN A 95 0.02 10.44 18.40
C GLN A 95 -0.87 10.57 17.16
N GLY A 96 -2.10 10.08 17.24
CA GLY A 96 -3.04 10.08 16.12
C GLY A 96 -2.71 9.02 15.07
N MET A 97 -2.95 9.36 13.80
CA MET A 97 -2.84 8.44 12.67
C MET A 97 -1.42 8.43 12.11
N GLY A 98 -0.93 7.25 11.73
CA GLY A 98 0.30 7.10 10.98
C GLY A 98 0.25 5.90 10.05
N THR A 99 1.22 5.83 9.15
CA THR A 99 1.38 4.71 8.22
C THR A 99 2.82 4.25 8.21
N VAL A 100 3.02 2.94 8.34
CA VAL A 100 4.32 2.30 8.15
C VAL A 100 4.26 1.53 6.84
N ALA A 101 5.10 1.92 5.89
CA ALA A 101 5.21 1.32 4.58
C ALA A 101 6.38 0.32 4.56
N PHE A 102 6.15 -0.82 3.92
CA PHE A 102 7.06 -1.94 3.81
C PHE A 102 7.29 -2.34 2.35
N SER A 103 8.50 -2.78 2.06
CA SER A 103 8.86 -3.55 0.86
C SER A 103 9.01 -5.01 1.28
N LEU A 104 8.29 -5.93 0.64
CA LEU A 104 8.38 -7.37 0.85
C LEU A 104 8.95 -8.05 -0.41
N ASP A 105 9.98 -8.88 -0.24
CA ASP A 105 10.43 -9.83 -1.26
C ASP A 105 9.65 -11.14 -1.10
N ASP A 106 8.81 -11.43 -2.07
CA ASP A 106 7.90 -12.57 -2.05
C ASP A 106 8.62 -13.92 -2.10
N ARG A 107 9.87 -14.00 -2.60
CA ARG A 107 10.61 -15.28 -2.64
C ARG A 107 11.28 -15.58 -1.31
N SER A 108 11.94 -14.59 -0.71
CA SER A 108 12.70 -14.76 0.52
C SER A 108 11.84 -14.55 1.78
N GLY A 109 10.68 -13.92 1.64
CA GLY A 109 9.85 -13.48 2.76
C GLY A 109 10.44 -12.31 3.54
N VAL A 110 11.59 -11.76 3.09
CA VAL A 110 12.26 -10.65 3.76
C VAL A 110 11.49 -9.37 3.48
N PHE A 111 11.07 -8.68 4.54
CA PHE A 111 10.47 -7.36 4.45
C PHE A 111 11.37 -6.29 5.07
N ARG A 112 11.22 -5.05 4.60
CA ARG A 112 11.97 -3.87 5.04
C ARG A 112 11.03 -2.70 5.21
N VAL A 113 11.23 -1.89 6.25
CA VAL A 113 10.52 -0.62 6.40
C VAL A 113 11.11 0.36 5.39
N ILE A 114 10.27 0.91 4.52
CA ILE A 114 10.66 1.89 3.50
C ILE A 114 10.24 3.31 3.88
N CYS A 115 9.15 3.45 4.63
CA CYS A 115 8.72 4.73 5.17
C CYS A 115 7.92 4.54 6.46
N ALA A 116 7.94 5.54 7.34
CA ALA A 116 7.11 5.57 8.53
C ALA A 116 6.78 7.03 8.83
N GLU A 117 5.52 7.40 8.58
CA GLU A 117 5.03 8.77 8.65
C GLU A 117 3.85 8.85 9.62
N SER A 118 3.92 9.77 10.57
CA SER A 118 2.80 10.14 11.43
C SER A 118 2.15 11.42 10.89
N ARG A 119 0.82 11.44 10.84
CA ARG A 119 0.05 12.64 10.56
C ARG A 119 -0.41 13.24 11.90
N PRO A 120 -0.11 14.52 12.17
CA PRO A 120 -0.62 15.16 13.37
C PRO A 120 -2.14 15.12 13.38
N GLN A 121 -2.72 14.98 14.57
CA GLN A 121 -4.15 14.78 14.79
C GLN A 121 -4.96 15.98 14.26
N SER A 122 -5.41 15.88 13.01
CA SER A 122 -6.49 16.70 12.47
C SER A 122 -7.77 15.95 12.80
N GLY A 123 -8.76 16.60 13.42
CA GLY A 123 -9.93 16.02 14.10
C GLY A 123 -10.90 15.16 13.29
N ALA A 124 -10.45 14.46 12.24
CA ALA A 124 -11.20 13.39 11.60
C ALA A 124 -11.28 12.17 12.54
N ALA A 125 -12.50 11.68 12.73
CA ALA A 125 -12.83 10.64 13.68
C ALA A 125 -12.17 9.30 13.35
N VAL A 126 -11.89 8.54 14.41
CA VAL A 126 -11.25 7.22 14.53
C VAL A 126 -11.94 6.09 13.72
N ALA A 127 -13.01 6.39 12.98
CA ALA A 127 -13.91 5.41 12.37
C ALA A 127 -13.36 4.72 11.10
N ASP A 128 -12.24 5.17 10.54
CA ASP A 128 -11.72 4.68 9.24
C ASP A 128 -10.64 3.59 9.39
N PHE A 129 -10.46 3.03 10.59
CA PHE A 129 -9.29 2.20 10.90
C PHE A 129 -9.35 0.77 10.35
N GLU A 130 -10.53 0.30 9.97
CA GLU A 130 -10.72 -0.94 9.23
C GLU A 130 -11.83 -0.74 8.21
N PRO A 131 -11.68 -1.21 6.96
CA PRO A 131 -12.84 -1.31 6.10
C PRO A 131 -13.89 -2.18 6.81
N VAL A 132 -15.09 -1.63 7.00
CA VAL A 132 -16.26 -2.35 7.55
C VAL A 132 -16.58 -3.62 6.75
N ALA A 133 -16.07 -3.70 5.51
CA ALA A 133 -16.19 -4.86 4.65
C ALA A 133 -14.94 -5.74 4.67
N ALA A 134 -15.14 -7.04 4.45
CA ALA A 134 -14.07 -8.03 4.39
C ALA A 134 -13.00 -7.75 3.32
N HIS A 135 -13.34 -6.94 2.31
CA HIS A 135 -12.43 -6.53 1.27
C HIS A 135 -12.70 -5.10 0.78
N ALA A 136 -11.64 -4.32 0.60
CA ALA A 136 -11.66 -2.94 0.14
C ALA A 136 -10.61 -2.71 -0.95
N LEU A 137 -10.96 -1.85 -1.89
CA LEU A 137 -10.13 -1.45 -3.02
C LEU A 137 -10.16 0.08 -3.14
N GLU A 138 -9.00 0.72 -3.03
CA GLU A 138 -8.83 2.14 -3.36
C GLU A 138 -8.29 2.24 -4.79
N VAL A 139 -9.01 2.95 -5.65
CA VAL A 139 -8.62 3.22 -7.04
C VAL A 139 -8.42 4.71 -7.21
N ARG A 140 -7.22 5.11 -7.60
CA ARG A 140 -6.88 6.49 -7.95
C ARG A 140 -7.12 6.70 -9.44
N ILE A 141 -7.96 7.68 -9.77
CA ILE A 141 -8.25 8.12 -11.12
C ILE A 141 -7.70 9.53 -11.28
N ASP A 142 -6.64 9.66 -12.08
CA ASP A 142 -6.08 10.96 -12.43
C ASP A 142 -6.89 11.53 -13.61
N GLY A 143 -7.34 12.79 -13.49
CA GLY A 143 -7.99 13.51 -14.59
C GLY A 143 -7.00 14.14 -15.58
N CYS A 144 -5.70 14.10 -15.27
CA CYS A 144 -4.63 14.73 -16.04
C CYS A 144 -3.26 14.15 -15.64
N ALA A 145 -2.29 14.14 -16.56
CA ALA A 145 -0.93 13.69 -16.29
C ALA A 145 -0.20 14.54 -15.22
N ASP A 146 -0.67 15.76 -14.97
CA ASP A 146 -0.12 16.65 -13.93
C ASP A 146 -0.48 16.20 -12.51
N ARG A 147 0.55 15.86 -11.73
CA ARG A 147 0.47 15.40 -10.33
C ARG A 147 -0.10 16.45 -9.36
N HIS A 148 -0.11 17.73 -9.75
CA HIS A 148 -0.59 18.83 -8.91
C HIS A 148 -2.09 19.11 -9.08
N LYS A 149 -2.74 18.45 -10.04
CA LYS A 149 -4.18 18.56 -10.23
C LYS A 149 -4.96 17.61 -9.31
N PRO A 150 -6.20 17.97 -8.94
CA PRO A 150 -7.04 17.11 -8.13
C PRO A 150 -7.27 15.76 -8.81
N CYS A 151 -7.06 14.69 -8.06
CA CYS A 151 -7.35 13.31 -8.47
C CYS A 151 -8.62 12.82 -7.78
N THR A 152 -9.40 12.00 -8.48
CA THR A 152 -10.54 11.31 -7.87
C THR A 152 -10.05 10.00 -7.25
N ARG A 153 -10.46 9.73 -6.02
CA ARG A 153 -10.22 8.44 -5.35
C ARG A 153 -11.55 7.74 -5.17
N LEU A 154 -11.63 6.52 -5.68
CA LEU A 154 -12.78 5.66 -5.54
C LEU A 154 -12.44 4.58 -4.52
N LEU A 155 -13.15 4.55 -3.39
CA LEU A 155 -13.08 3.47 -2.42
C LEU A 155 -14.25 2.51 -2.66
N VAL A 156 -13.95 1.23 -2.87
CA VAL A 156 -14.95 0.20 -3.14
C VAL A 156 -14.82 -0.94 -2.15
N CYS A 157 -15.94 -1.34 -1.57
CA CYS A 157 -16.00 -2.39 -0.56
C CYS A 157 -16.84 -3.58 -1.03
N GLY A 158 -16.48 -4.79 -0.58
CA GLY A 158 -17.22 -6.02 -0.84
C GLY A 158 -17.02 -7.06 0.25
N ALA A 159 -17.97 -8.00 0.37
CA ALA A 159 -17.85 -9.14 1.28
C ALA A 159 -16.79 -10.14 0.78
N THR A 160 -16.47 -10.08 -0.52
CA THR A 160 -15.36 -10.84 -1.12
C THR A 160 -14.54 -9.95 -2.05
N ARG A 161 -13.29 -10.36 -2.31
CA ARG A 161 -12.43 -9.73 -3.33
C ARG A 161 -13.11 -9.65 -4.69
N GLY A 162 -13.68 -10.75 -5.17
CA GLY A 162 -14.33 -10.79 -6.48
C GLY A 162 -15.53 -9.83 -6.59
N GLU A 163 -16.28 -9.65 -5.50
CA GLU A 163 -17.37 -8.68 -5.45
C GLU A 163 -16.86 -7.23 -5.47
N ALA A 164 -15.82 -6.93 -4.69
CA ALA A 164 -15.19 -5.61 -4.70
C ALA A 164 -14.64 -5.26 -6.10
N LEU A 165 -13.98 -6.20 -6.77
CA LEU A 165 -13.49 -6.03 -8.15
C LEU A 165 -14.62 -5.78 -9.15
N ARG A 166 -15.73 -6.54 -9.07
CA ARG A 166 -16.91 -6.32 -9.94
C ARG A 166 -17.54 -4.95 -9.70
N ARG A 167 -17.69 -4.53 -8.44
CA ARG A 167 -18.19 -3.20 -8.10
C ARG A 167 -17.26 -2.09 -8.60
N ALA A 168 -15.95 -2.27 -8.46
CA ALA A 168 -14.98 -1.30 -8.95
C ALA A 168 -15.02 -1.18 -10.47
N TYR A 169 -15.09 -2.30 -11.18
CA TYR A 169 -15.24 -2.31 -12.64
C TYR A 169 -16.52 -1.57 -13.07
N ARG A 170 -17.66 -1.86 -12.42
CA ARG A 170 -18.93 -1.18 -12.70
C ARG A 170 -18.84 0.33 -12.45
N ALA A 171 -18.36 0.73 -11.27
CA ALA A 171 -18.22 2.13 -10.90
C ALA A 171 -17.30 2.89 -11.86
N LEU A 172 -16.20 2.26 -12.30
CA LEU A 172 -15.32 2.84 -13.33
C LEU A 172 -16.05 2.98 -14.68
N SER A 173 -16.84 1.99 -15.09
CA SER A 173 -17.57 2.03 -16.37
C SER A 173 -18.68 3.09 -16.40
N GLU A 174 -19.29 3.40 -15.26
CA GLU A 174 -20.41 4.34 -15.14
C GLU A 174 -19.95 5.77 -14.85
N MET A 175 -18.68 5.99 -14.49
CA MET A 175 -18.16 7.33 -14.17
C MET A 175 -18.18 8.29 -15.38
N PRO A 176 -18.84 9.46 -15.26
CA PRO A 176 -18.79 10.50 -16.28
C PRO A 176 -17.45 11.26 -16.22
N GLY A 177 -16.90 11.65 -17.38
CA GLY A 177 -15.76 12.58 -17.46
C GLY A 177 -14.58 12.13 -18.34
N PRO A 178 -13.59 13.03 -18.55
CA PRO A 178 -12.55 12.93 -19.58
C PRO A 178 -11.34 12.05 -19.23
N ALA A 179 -11.37 11.30 -18.12
CA ALA A 179 -10.27 10.41 -17.69
C ALA A 179 -10.16 9.11 -18.53
N GLY A 180 -10.40 9.17 -19.84
CA GLY A 180 -10.58 8.00 -20.70
C GLY A 180 -9.37 7.07 -20.76
N VAL A 181 -8.15 7.63 -20.78
CA VAL A 181 -6.90 6.84 -20.89
C VAL A 181 -6.61 6.10 -19.59
N ASP A 182 -6.67 6.79 -18.44
CA ASP A 182 -6.42 6.16 -17.14
C ASP A 182 -7.54 5.20 -16.77
N ARG A 183 -8.80 5.52 -17.12
CA ARG A 183 -9.94 4.61 -16.92
C ARG A 183 -9.78 3.32 -17.72
N ALA A 184 -9.47 3.39 -19.00
CA ALA A 184 -9.28 2.19 -19.83
C ALA A 184 -8.14 1.31 -19.30
N PHE A 185 -7.04 1.94 -18.89
CA PHE A 185 -5.93 1.24 -18.23
C PHE A 185 -6.38 0.54 -16.94
N LEU A 186 -7.06 1.25 -16.03
CA LEU A 186 -7.55 0.69 -14.77
C LEU A 186 -8.54 -0.46 -14.98
N MET A 187 -9.47 -0.31 -15.93
CA MET A 187 -10.44 -1.36 -16.29
C MET A 187 -9.73 -2.59 -16.85
N ASN A 188 -8.76 -2.41 -17.75
CA ASN A 188 -7.97 -3.51 -18.31
C ASN A 188 -7.16 -4.23 -17.21
N ARG A 189 -6.58 -3.47 -16.27
CA ARG A 189 -5.85 -4.05 -15.12
C ARG A 189 -6.78 -4.85 -14.21
N ILE A 190 -7.92 -4.30 -13.82
CA ILE A 190 -8.91 -4.97 -12.95
C ILE A 190 -9.46 -6.24 -13.61
N ALA A 191 -9.74 -6.20 -14.92
CA ALA A 191 -10.24 -7.34 -15.67
C ALA A 191 -9.17 -8.39 -16.01
N SER A 192 -7.88 -8.07 -15.85
CA SER A 192 -6.81 -9.00 -16.20
C SER A 192 -6.83 -10.26 -15.32
N ARG A 193 -6.60 -11.42 -15.94
CA ARG A 193 -6.51 -12.70 -15.22
C ARG A 193 -5.39 -12.65 -14.17
N ALA A 194 -4.25 -12.06 -14.51
CA ALA A 194 -3.11 -11.89 -13.62
C ALA A 194 -3.51 -11.16 -12.32
N TYR A 195 -4.20 -10.03 -12.43
CA TYR A 195 -4.65 -9.28 -11.27
C TYR A 195 -5.75 -10.03 -10.50
N CYS A 196 -6.68 -10.68 -11.19
CA CYS A 196 -7.72 -11.51 -10.57
C CYS A 196 -7.14 -12.69 -9.77
N THR A 197 -5.98 -13.22 -10.16
CA THR A 197 -5.28 -14.25 -9.37
C THR A 197 -4.53 -13.69 -8.16
N GLY A 198 -4.37 -12.37 -8.04
CA GLY A 198 -3.65 -11.73 -6.93
C GLY A 198 -2.23 -11.30 -7.26
N LEU A 199 -1.82 -11.30 -8.54
CA LEU A 199 -0.53 -10.74 -8.94
C LEU A 199 -0.56 -9.22 -8.86
N THR A 200 0.48 -8.63 -8.28
CA THR A 200 0.61 -7.20 -8.02
C THR A 200 1.97 -6.66 -8.47
N GLY A 201 2.07 -5.34 -8.52
CA GLY A 201 3.28 -4.58 -8.80
C GLY A 201 3.95 -5.00 -10.11
N THR A 202 5.28 -5.06 -10.07
CA THR A 202 6.09 -5.38 -11.25
C THR A 202 5.79 -6.76 -11.89
N ARG A 203 5.28 -7.75 -11.14
CA ARG A 203 4.86 -9.04 -11.73
C ARG A 203 3.61 -8.90 -12.57
N LEU A 204 2.67 -8.07 -12.13
CA LEU A 204 1.48 -7.75 -12.90
C LEU A 204 1.86 -6.98 -14.18
N ASP A 205 2.84 -6.08 -14.10
CA ASP A 205 3.33 -5.37 -15.28
C ASP A 205 3.98 -6.32 -16.30
N GLN A 206 4.74 -7.32 -15.85
CA GLN A 206 5.32 -8.35 -16.73
C GLN A 206 4.29 -9.32 -17.33
N ALA A 207 3.19 -9.60 -16.61
CA ALA A 207 2.18 -10.57 -17.04
C ALA A 207 1.13 -10.01 -18.01
N VAL A 208 1.03 -8.68 -18.12
CA VAL A 208 0.00 -7.97 -18.91
C VAL A 208 0.64 -7.01 -19.93
N GLY A 209 1.97 -6.81 -19.85
CA GLY A 209 2.75 -6.03 -20.80
C GLY A 209 3.02 -6.74 -22.11
#